data_AF-A0A7J8S3I3-F1
#
_entry.id   AF-A0A7J8S3I3-F1
#
_cell.length_a   1.000
_cell.length_b   1.000
_cell.length_c   1.000
_cell.angle_alpha   90.00
_cell.angle_beta   90.00
_cell.angle_gamma   90.00
#
_symmetry.space_group_name_H-M   'P 1'
#
loop_
_entity.id
_entity.type
_entity.pdbx_description
1 polymer ?
#
loop_
_entity_poly.entity_id
_entity_poly.type
_entity_poly.pdbx_seq_one_letter_code
_entity_poly.pdbx_strand_id
1 'polypeptide(L)'
;MIPTLLTATSVFIIAFIAAPPVYIDGIREPVSRSLLYGNNIISGAIIPTSTTIGLHFYLIWEAASVDEWLYNGDPYELLVLHFLLGVACYMGRKWELSFRLGMCPWIAVAYLALVAATTVVFLIYPIGQGSFSDGVPLGISGTFNFMVVFQAEHNIFMHPFHMLGVAGVFGGSLFSAMHGYRFGQEEETYNIVAAHGYFGRLIF
;
A
#
# COMPACT_ATOMS: atom_id res chain seq x y z
N MET A 1 -7.36 8.64 12.15
CA MET A 1 -6.83 9.22 10.89
C MET A 1 -5.66 10.15 11.13
N ILE A 2 -5.87 11.36 11.67
CA ILE A 2 -4.81 12.40 11.76
C ILE A 2 -3.58 11.92 12.55
N PRO A 3 -3.70 11.55 13.85
CA PRO A 3 -2.52 11.16 14.63
C PRO A 3 -1.83 9.93 14.04
N THR A 4 -2.59 8.95 13.56
CA THR A 4 -2.03 7.70 13.02
C THR A 4 -1.25 7.94 11.73
N LEU A 5 -1.77 8.75 10.80
CA LEU A 5 -1.05 9.08 9.57
C LEU A 5 0.16 10.00 9.83
N LEU A 6 0.09 10.92 10.79
CA LEU A 6 1.23 11.75 11.18
C LEU A 6 2.36 10.91 11.78
N THR A 7 2.04 9.98 12.69
CA THR A 7 3.02 9.05 13.25
C THR A 7 3.64 8.20 12.15
N ALA A 8 2.83 7.57 11.31
CA ALA A 8 3.35 6.74 10.21
C ALA A 8 4.24 7.54 9.26
N THR A 9 3.81 8.74 8.85
CA THR A 9 4.60 9.58 7.94
C THR A 9 5.94 10.00 8.56
N SER A 10 5.92 10.41 9.83
CA SER A 10 7.13 10.88 10.53
C SER A 10 8.15 9.76 10.70
N VAL A 11 7.69 8.58 11.14
CA VAL A 11 8.54 7.40 11.30
C VAL A 11 9.08 6.92 9.95
N PHE A 12 8.25 6.91 8.90
CA PHE A 12 8.67 6.49 7.57
C PHE A 12 9.81 7.37 7.04
N ILE A 13 9.65 8.69 7.13
CA ILE A 13 10.66 9.64 6.65
C ILE A 13 11.98 9.42 7.39
N ILE A 14 11.96 9.34 8.72
CA ILE A 14 13.17 9.18 9.53
C ILE A 14 13.84 7.84 9.24
N ALA A 15 13.07 6.75 9.23
CA ALA A 15 13.60 5.40 9.02
C ALA A 15 14.14 5.22 7.59
N PHE A 16 13.46 5.75 6.57
CA PHE A 16 13.92 5.66 5.19
C PHE A 16 15.24 6.41 4.97
N ILE A 17 15.45 7.51 5.70
CA ILE A 17 16.70 8.28 5.63
C ILE A 17 17.81 7.61 6.44
N ALA A 18 17.53 7.20 7.68
CA ALA A 18 18.57 6.99 8.69
C ALA A 18 18.51 5.65 9.46
N ALA A 19 17.57 4.75 9.16
CA ALA A 19 17.50 3.46 9.87
C ALA A 19 18.81 2.67 9.70
N PRO A 20 19.35 2.07 10.76
CA PRO A 20 20.50 1.18 10.66
C PRO A 20 20.14 -0.11 9.90
N PRO A 21 21.14 -0.95 9.55
CA PRO A 21 20.90 -2.25 8.97
C PRO A 21 20.00 -3.14 9.87
N VAL A 22 19.02 -3.80 9.27
CA VAL A 22 17.99 -4.58 9.96
C VAL A 22 18.27 -6.07 9.81
N TYR A 23 18.08 -6.79 10.91
CA TYR A 23 18.19 -8.23 11.00
C TYR A 23 16.86 -8.91 10.63
N ILE A 24 16.68 -9.25 9.35
CA ILE A 24 15.41 -9.78 8.85
C ILE A 24 15.28 -11.31 8.96
N ASP A 25 16.29 -12.08 8.55
CA ASP A 25 16.11 -13.51 8.27
C ASP A 25 16.45 -14.46 9.44
N GLY A 26 16.82 -13.95 10.61
CA GLY A 26 17.13 -14.85 11.74
C GLY A 26 18.50 -15.57 11.64
N ILE A 27 19.36 -15.19 10.68
CA ILE A 27 20.69 -15.80 10.41
C ILE A 27 21.92 -14.90 10.71
N ARG A 28 21.76 -13.84 11.50
CA ARG A 28 22.70 -12.75 11.83
C ARG A 28 23.33 -11.98 10.66
N GLU A 29 22.64 -11.86 9.53
CA GLU A 29 23.07 -11.03 8.39
C GLU A 29 22.17 -9.80 8.23
N PRO A 30 22.56 -8.62 8.76
CA PRO A 30 21.73 -7.44 8.70
C PRO A 30 21.77 -6.79 7.30
N VAL A 31 20.62 -6.35 6.83
CA VAL A 31 20.44 -5.75 5.50
C VAL A 31 20.33 -4.23 5.64
N SER A 32 21.10 -3.48 4.84
CA SER A 32 20.98 -2.02 4.79
C SER A 32 20.02 -1.56 3.69
N ARG A 33 19.05 -0.72 4.03
CA ARG A 33 18.09 -0.14 3.06
C ARG A 33 17.76 1.34 3.26
N SER A 34 18.46 2.06 4.14
CA SER A 34 18.26 3.50 4.30
C SER A 34 19.26 4.33 3.47
N LEU A 35 18.93 5.60 3.21
CA LEU A 35 19.73 6.49 2.37
C LEU A 35 21.14 6.73 2.93
N LEU A 36 21.26 6.98 4.24
CA LEU A 36 22.56 7.23 4.89
C LEU A 36 23.47 6.00 4.89
N TYR A 37 22.91 4.80 4.66
CA TYR A 37 23.65 3.55 4.61
C TYR A 37 23.80 3.02 3.17
N GLY A 38 23.93 3.94 2.21
CA GLY A 38 24.40 3.65 0.85
C GLY A 38 23.30 3.31 -0.17
N ASN A 39 22.03 3.58 0.15
CA ASN A 39 20.93 3.35 -0.78
C ASN A 39 20.49 4.62 -1.50
N ASN A 40 19.94 4.45 -2.71
CA ASN A 40 19.25 5.50 -3.44
C ASN A 40 17.73 5.33 -3.30
N ILE A 41 16.94 6.19 -3.96
CA ILE A 41 15.46 6.14 -3.90
C ILE A 41 14.89 4.81 -4.40
N ILE A 42 15.55 4.14 -5.35
CA ILE A 42 15.09 2.86 -5.91
C ILE A 42 15.43 1.71 -4.96
N SER A 43 16.68 1.65 -4.49
CA SER A 43 17.18 0.55 -3.67
C SER A 43 16.76 0.64 -2.20
N GLY A 44 16.41 1.83 -1.74
CA GLY A 44 16.01 2.11 -0.37
C GLY A 44 14.61 1.56 -0.03
N ALA A 45 14.45 1.13 1.23
CA ALA A 45 13.22 0.56 1.75
C ALA A 45 13.19 0.58 3.29
N ILE A 46 12.00 0.52 3.87
CA ILE A 46 11.85 0.02 5.24
C ILE A 46 11.79 -1.50 5.18
N ILE A 47 12.73 -2.15 5.88
CA ILE A 47 12.86 -3.60 5.93
C ILE A 47 11.79 -4.16 6.89
N PRO A 48 11.08 -5.24 6.52
CA PRO A 48 10.15 -5.92 7.41
C PRO A 48 10.75 -6.36 8.74
N THR A 49 9.89 -6.50 9.76
CA THR A 49 10.23 -7.05 11.07
C THR A 49 10.84 -8.44 10.95
N SER A 50 11.84 -8.73 11.79
CA SER A 50 12.58 -10.00 11.83
C SER A 50 11.69 -11.25 11.89
N THR A 51 12.11 -12.32 11.20
CA THR A 51 11.51 -13.66 11.31
C THR A 51 11.51 -14.19 12.75
N THR A 52 12.48 -13.75 13.58
CA THR A 52 12.56 -14.16 14.99
C THR A 52 11.42 -13.59 15.84
N ILE A 53 10.80 -12.50 15.40
CA ILE A 53 9.61 -11.92 16.02
C ILE A 53 8.33 -12.56 15.45
N GLY A 54 8.31 -12.93 14.16
CA GLY A 54 7.15 -13.60 13.57
C GLY A 54 5.92 -12.68 13.55
N LEU A 55 4.87 -13.08 14.26
CA LEU A 55 3.62 -12.31 14.45
C LEU A 55 3.50 -11.71 15.85
N HIS A 56 4.55 -11.78 16.67
CA HIS A 56 4.52 -11.16 17.99
C HIS A 56 4.41 -9.63 17.84
N PHE A 57 3.55 -9.04 18.65
CA PHE A 57 3.33 -7.60 18.66
C PHE A 57 4.51 -6.90 19.36
N TYR A 58 5.47 -6.39 18.58
CA TYR A 58 6.75 -5.94 19.10
C TYR A 58 6.89 -4.41 19.02
N LEU A 59 6.33 -3.77 20.04
CA LEU A 59 6.36 -2.32 20.18
C LEU A 59 7.66 -1.84 20.81
N ILE A 60 7.91 -0.53 20.73
CA ILE A 60 9.16 0.08 21.22
C ILE A 60 9.47 -0.21 22.70
N TRP A 61 8.45 -0.49 23.51
CA TRP A 61 8.61 -0.82 24.94
C TRP A 61 8.79 -2.32 25.22
N GLU A 62 8.65 -3.18 24.21
CA GLU A 62 9.00 -4.61 24.31
C GLU A 62 10.50 -4.84 24.11
N ALA A 63 11.19 -3.91 23.44
CA ALA A 63 12.64 -3.93 23.26
C ALA A 63 13.36 -3.41 24.52
N ALA A 64 14.54 -3.95 24.81
CA ALA A 64 15.39 -3.47 25.90
C ALA A 64 16.02 -2.10 25.60
N SER A 65 16.09 -1.72 24.31
CA SER A 65 16.61 -0.43 23.87
C SER A 65 16.07 -0.05 22.49
N VAL A 66 16.20 1.24 22.13
CA VAL A 66 15.89 1.72 20.77
C VAL A 66 16.80 1.06 19.73
N ASP A 67 18.06 0.78 20.07
CA ASP A 67 19.00 0.13 19.16
C ASP A 67 18.56 -1.30 18.81
N GLU A 68 18.08 -2.06 19.80
CA GLU A 68 17.50 -3.39 19.58
C GLU A 68 16.24 -3.32 18.72
N TRP A 69 15.34 -2.38 19.03
CA TRP A 69 14.10 -2.18 18.26
C TRP A 69 14.39 -1.84 16.78
N LEU A 70 15.39 -0.99 16.53
CA LEU A 70 15.83 -0.67 15.17
C LEU A 70 16.52 -1.86 14.50
N TYR A 71 17.33 -2.62 15.23
CA TYR A 71 18.02 -3.81 14.72
C TYR A 71 17.04 -4.89 14.26
N ASN A 72 15.92 -5.05 14.96
CA ASN A 72 14.90 -6.07 14.65
C ASN A 72 13.89 -5.64 13.55
N GLY A 73 13.95 -4.41 13.07
CA GLY A 73 13.13 -3.95 11.93
C GLY A 73 11.74 -3.43 12.30
N ASP A 74 11.46 -3.23 13.58
CA ASP A 74 10.13 -2.94 14.10
C ASP A 74 9.56 -1.53 13.86
N PRO A 75 10.31 -0.55 13.31
CA PRO A 75 9.67 0.56 12.61
C PRO A 75 8.65 0.11 11.56
N TYR A 76 8.85 -1.06 10.93
CA TYR A 76 7.94 -1.62 9.95
C TYR A 76 6.56 -1.96 10.54
N GLU A 77 6.50 -2.72 11.64
CA GLU A 77 5.23 -3.08 12.27
C GLU A 77 4.47 -1.83 12.75
N LEU A 78 5.18 -0.89 13.38
CA LEU A 78 4.59 0.40 13.79
C LEU A 78 3.99 1.15 12.59
N LEU A 79 4.74 1.22 11.48
CA LEU A 79 4.30 1.88 10.26
C LEU A 79 3.05 1.26 9.67
N VAL A 80 3.06 -0.06 9.46
CA VAL A 80 1.96 -0.82 8.86
C VAL A 80 0.68 -0.61 9.66
N LEU A 81 0.73 -0.77 10.98
CA LEU A 81 -0.47 -0.70 11.81
C LEU A 81 -1.07 0.71 11.87
N HIS A 82 -0.22 1.74 12.03
CA HIS A 82 -0.67 3.13 12.03
C HIS A 82 -1.21 3.55 10.66
N PHE A 83 -0.58 3.09 9.57
CA PHE A 83 -1.03 3.33 8.20
C PHE A 83 -2.39 2.68 7.93
N LEU A 84 -2.56 1.38 8.23
CA LEU A 84 -3.81 0.65 8.00
C LEU A 84 -4.98 1.28 8.76
N LEU A 85 -4.78 1.64 10.03
CA LEU A 85 -5.79 2.37 10.81
C LEU A 85 -6.07 3.76 10.20
N GLY A 86 -5.02 4.45 9.75
CA GLY A 86 -5.12 5.73 9.07
C GLY A 86 -5.99 5.69 7.82
N VAL A 87 -5.74 4.74 6.91
CA VAL A 87 -6.49 4.60 5.66
C VAL A 87 -7.91 4.09 5.87
N ALA A 88 -8.14 3.24 6.88
CA ALA A 88 -9.48 2.83 7.28
C ALA A 88 -10.30 4.03 7.80
N CYS A 89 -9.73 4.85 8.68
CA CYS A 89 -10.40 6.09 9.10
C CYS A 89 -10.57 7.09 7.94
N TYR A 90 -9.65 7.14 6.98
CA TYR A 90 -9.79 8.01 5.80
C TYR A 90 -10.97 7.58 4.92
N MET A 91 -11.23 6.28 4.79
CA MET A 91 -12.44 5.76 4.17
C MET A 91 -13.69 6.25 4.91
N GLY A 92 -13.72 6.14 6.24
CA GLY A 92 -14.81 6.66 7.07
C GLY A 92 -15.03 8.18 6.89
N ARG A 93 -13.95 8.96 6.80
CA ARG A 93 -14.00 10.39 6.52
C ARG A 93 -14.64 10.72 5.17
N LYS A 94 -14.40 9.92 4.13
CA LYS A 94 -15.06 10.11 2.81
C LYS A 94 -16.57 9.96 2.93
N TRP A 95 -17.01 8.95 3.65
CA TRP A 95 -18.43 8.74 3.93
C TRP A 95 -19.02 9.88 4.77
N GLU A 96 -18.35 10.26 5.87
CA GLU A 96 -18.79 11.35 6.74
C GLU A 96 -18.97 12.67 5.97
N LEU A 97 -17.99 13.04 5.14
CA LEU A 97 -18.07 14.26 4.33
C LEU A 97 -19.22 14.18 3.31
N SER A 98 -19.41 13.03 2.66
CA SER A 98 -20.52 12.85 1.73
C SER A 98 -21.87 13.08 2.41
N PHE A 99 -22.04 12.58 3.64
CA PHE A 99 -23.25 12.77 4.42
C PHE A 99 -23.45 14.24 4.82
N ARG A 100 -22.39 14.93 5.29
CA ARG A 100 -22.44 16.35 5.67
C ARG A 100 -22.81 17.27 4.49
N LEU A 101 -22.46 16.88 3.26
CA LEU A 101 -22.77 17.63 2.05
C LEU A 101 -24.07 17.16 1.36
N GLY A 102 -24.80 16.19 1.92
CA GLY A 102 -25.99 15.62 1.28
C GLY A 102 -25.71 14.89 -0.04
N MET A 103 -24.46 14.45 -0.25
CA MET A 103 -24.02 13.73 -1.44
C MET A 103 -24.35 12.24 -1.35
N CYS A 104 -24.30 11.57 -2.50
CA CYS A 104 -24.39 10.11 -2.55
C CYS A 104 -23.16 9.46 -1.86
N PRO A 105 -23.34 8.46 -0.98
CA PRO A 105 -22.27 8.00 -0.06
C PRO A 105 -21.26 7.00 -0.64
N TRP A 106 -21.38 6.62 -1.91
CA TRP A 106 -20.66 5.48 -2.49
C TRP A 106 -19.18 5.73 -2.81
N ILE A 107 -18.68 6.97 -2.64
CA ILE A 107 -17.25 7.29 -2.82
C ILE A 107 -16.37 6.47 -1.85
N ALA A 108 -16.86 6.24 -0.63
CA ALA A 108 -16.16 5.40 0.36
C ALA A 108 -16.08 3.94 -0.10
N VAL A 109 -17.13 3.43 -0.75
CA VAL A 109 -17.18 2.05 -1.27
C VAL A 109 -16.21 1.85 -2.43
N ALA A 110 -16.07 2.82 -3.34
CA ALA A 110 -15.03 2.76 -4.37
C ALA A 110 -13.61 2.74 -3.76
N TYR A 111 -13.38 3.49 -2.68
CA TYR A 111 -12.09 3.52 -1.99
C TYR A 111 -11.77 2.23 -1.22
N LEU A 112 -12.77 1.42 -0.88
CA LEU A 112 -12.60 0.14 -0.17
C LEU A 112 -11.67 -0.82 -0.92
N ALA A 113 -11.64 -0.79 -2.26
CA ALA A 113 -10.74 -1.62 -3.06
C ALA A 113 -9.26 -1.39 -2.69
N LEU A 114 -8.86 -0.13 -2.46
CA LEU A 114 -7.49 0.20 -2.03
C LEU A 114 -7.23 -0.29 -0.60
N VAL A 115 -8.17 -0.02 0.32
CA VAL A 115 -8.04 -0.44 1.73
C VAL A 115 -7.89 -1.95 1.83
N ALA A 116 -8.71 -2.70 1.07
CA ALA A 116 -8.63 -4.16 0.98
C ALA A 116 -7.27 -4.63 0.45
N ALA A 117 -6.81 -4.09 -0.69
CA ALA A 117 -5.52 -4.47 -1.27
C ALA A 117 -4.35 -4.21 -0.30
N THR A 118 -4.32 -3.04 0.37
CA THR A 118 -3.27 -2.73 1.35
C THR A 118 -3.35 -3.63 2.59
N THR A 119 -4.57 -3.99 3.02
CA THR A 119 -4.77 -4.88 4.17
C THR A 119 -4.29 -6.30 3.85
N VAL A 120 -4.53 -6.76 2.63
CA VAL A 120 -4.07 -8.09 2.19
C VAL A 120 -2.56 -8.19 2.22
N VAL A 121 -1.85 -7.23 1.61
CA VAL A 121 -0.39 -7.33 1.47
C VAL A 121 0.39 -7.02 2.74
N PHE A 122 -0.13 -6.15 3.61
CA PHE A 122 0.57 -5.74 4.83
C PHE A 122 0.14 -6.49 6.10
N LEU A 123 -1.00 -7.17 6.09
CA LEU A 123 -1.51 -7.86 7.28
C LEU A 123 -1.94 -9.30 7.00
N ILE A 124 -2.84 -9.53 6.04
CA ILE A 124 -3.39 -10.88 5.82
C ILE A 124 -2.32 -11.86 5.32
N TYR A 125 -1.48 -11.44 4.37
CA TYR A 125 -0.40 -12.28 3.85
C TYR A 125 0.63 -12.64 4.93
N PRO A 126 1.20 -11.66 5.68
CA PRO A 126 2.01 -11.96 6.86
C PRO A 126 1.38 -12.94 7.85
N ILE A 127 0.10 -12.74 8.20
CA ILE A 127 -0.61 -13.66 9.11
C ILE A 127 -0.70 -15.07 8.51
N GLY A 128 -0.96 -15.17 7.21
CA GLY A 128 -1.02 -16.45 6.50
C GLY A 128 0.33 -17.18 6.43
N GLN A 129 1.44 -16.43 6.31
CA GLN A 129 2.80 -16.99 6.33
C GLN A 129 3.34 -17.23 7.75
N GLY A 130 2.76 -16.58 8.76
CA GLY A 130 3.21 -16.69 10.15
C GLY A 130 4.31 -15.69 10.53
N SER A 131 4.60 -14.69 9.70
CA SER A 131 5.60 -13.67 9.98
C SER A 131 5.37 -12.35 9.25
N PHE A 132 5.64 -11.22 9.92
CA PHE A 132 5.73 -9.92 9.26
C PHE A 132 6.93 -9.78 8.32
N SER A 133 7.94 -10.64 8.45
CA SER A 133 9.11 -10.67 7.55
C SER A 133 8.75 -10.97 6.10
N ASP A 134 7.68 -11.75 5.86
CA ASP A 134 7.13 -12.05 4.54
C ASP A 134 6.24 -10.92 3.98
N GLY A 135 6.03 -9.86 4.75
CA GLY A 135 5.30 -8.68 4.31
C GLY A 135 6.05 -7.89 3.24
N VAL A 136 5.32 -7.08 2.47
CA VAL A 136 5.92 -6.24 1.42
C VAL A 136 6.86 -5.20 2.04
N PRO A 137 8.17 -5.19 1.71
CA PRO A 137 9.07 -4.14 2.18
C PRO A 137 8.64 -2.77 1.65
N LEU A 138 8.74 -1.70 2.46
CA LEU A 138 8.28 -0.37 2.06
C LEU A 138 9.35 0.36 1.22
N GLY A 139 9.51 -0.07 -0.03
CA GLY A 139 10.44 0.53 -0.99
C GLY A 139 10.30 -0.08 -2.39
N ILE A 140 10.83 0.61 -3.41
CA ILE A 140 10.60 0.23 -4.82
C ILE A 140 11.20 -1.14 -5.13
N SER A 141 12.50 -1.33 -4.90
CA SER A 141 13.13 -2.65 -5.07
C SER A 141 12.55 -3.72 -4.15
N GLY A 142 12.08 -3.34 -2.96
CA GLY A 142 11.42 -4.22 -2.02
C GLY A 142 10.12 -4.81 -2.56
N THR A 143 9.28 -3.98 -3.17
CA THR A 143 8.05 -4.44 -3.82
C THR A 143 8.34 -5.42 -4.96
N PHE A 144 9.36 -5.17 -5.78
CA PHE A 144 9.75 -6.12 -6.84
C PHE A 144 10.22 -7.46 -6.27
N ASN A 145 11.01 -7.43 -5.18
CA ASN A 145 11.45 -8.65 -4.52
C ASN A 145 10.27 -9.47 -4.00
N PHE A 146 9.32 -8.83 -3.30
CA PHE A 146 8.08 -9.47 -2.85
C PHE A 146 7.33 -10.13 -4.02
N MET A 147 7.14 -9.41 -5.13
CA MET A 147 6.41 -9.93 -6.28
C MET A 147 7.07 -11.18 -6.90
N VAL A 148 8.40 -11.20 -6.98
CA VAL A 148 9.15 -12.35 -7.52
C VAL A 148 9.02 -13.57 -6.60
N VAL A 149 9.17 -13.37 -5.29
CA VAL A 149 9.01 -14.44 -4.30
C VAL A 149 7.57 -14.95 -4.29
N PHE A 150 6.58 -14.06 -4.27
CA PHE A 150 5.17 -14.42 -4.30
C PHE A 150 4.80 -15.21 -5.58
N GLN A 151 5.38 -14.86 -6.72
CA GLN A 151 5.22 -15.64 -7.95
C GLN A 151 5.87 -17.02 -7.82
N ALA A 152 7.06 -17.13 -7.22
CA ALA A 152 7.75 -18.40 -7.05
C ALA A 152 6.99 -19.37 -6.12
N GLU A 153 6.39 -18.85 -5.06
CA GLU A 153 5.68 -19.64 -4.05
C GLU A 153 4.23 -19.95 -4.43
N HIS A 154 3.52 -18.99 -5.05
CA HIS A 154 2.07 -19.09 -5.26
C HIS A 154 1.65 -19.18 -6.72
N ASN A 155 2.59 -19.04 -7.67
CA ASN A 155 2.32 -18.99 -9.11
C ASN A 155 1.17 -18.01 -9.46
N ILE A 156 1.22 -16.80 -8.90
CA ILE A 156 0.13 -15.82 -8.93
C ILE A 156 -0.37 -15.49 -10.35
N PHE A 157 0.50 -15.56 -11.37
CA PHE A 157 0.10 -15.35 -12.76
C PHE A 157 -0.98 -16.33 -13.24
N MET A 158 -1.03 -17.53 -12.67
CA MET A 158 -2.05 -18.53 -13.03
C MET A 158 -3.32 -18.42 -12.18
N HIS A 159 -3.37 -17.52 -11.20
CA HIS A 159 -4.53 -17.37 -10.34
C HIS A 159 -5.61 -16.49 -10.99
N PRO A 160 -6.88 -16.96 -11.09
CA PRO A 160 -7.93 -16.23 -11.80
C PRO A 160 -8.25 -14.86 -11.18
N PHE A 161 -8.17 -14.70 -9.85
CA PHE A 161 -8.35 -13.38 -9.23
C PHE A 161 -7.25 -12.38 -9.59
N HIS A 162 -6.02 -12.83 -9.83
CA HIS A 162 -4.97 -11.95 -10.33
C HIS A 162 -5.26 -11.54 -11.77
N MET A 163 -5.69 -12.46 -12.64
CA MET A 163 -6.11 -12.15 -14.01
C MET A 163 -7.28 -11.14 -14.06
N LEU A 164 -8.26 -11.29 -13.16
CA LEU A 164 -9.35 -10.31 -13.01
C LEU A 164 -8.84 -8.94 -12.54
N GLY A 165 -7.89 -8.92 -11.60
CA GLY A 165 -7.21 -7.69 -11.17
C GLY A 165 -6.49 -6.99 -12.33
N VAL A 166 -5.76 -7.74 -13.15
CA VAL A 166 -5.08 -7.24 -14.36
C VAL A 166 -6.09 -6.66 -15.35
N ALA A 167 -7.18 -7.38 -15.64
CA ALA A 167 -8.26 -6.88 -16.49
C ALA A 167 -8.88 -5.59 -15.93
N GLY A 168 -9.06 -5.50 -14.60
CA GLY A 168 -9.56 -4.32 -13.92
C GLY A 168 -8.67 -3.08 -14.09
N VAL A 169 -7.35 -3.20 -13.86
CA VAL A 169 -6.42 -2.05 -13.98
C VAL A 169 -6.17 -1.64 -15.42
N PHE A 170 -6.08 -2.59 -16.35
CA PHE A 170 -5.94 -2.29 -17.79
C PHE A 170 -7.23 -1.69 -18.36
N GLY A 171 -8.39 -2.28 -18.05
CA GLY A 171 -9.69 -1.71 -18.44
C GLY A 171 -9.90 -0.33 -17.84
N GLY A 172 -9.60 -0.13 -16.55
CA GLY A 172 -9.69 1.17 -15.89
C GLY A 172 -8.81 2.23 -16.55
N SER A 173 -7.56 1.88 -16.92
CA SER A 173 -6.65 2.80 -17.62
C SER A 173 -7.16 3.13 -19.03
N LEU A 174 -7.64 2.13 -19.78
CA LEU A 174 -8.23 2.31 -21.10
C LEU A 174 -9.45 3.24 -21.05
N PHE A 175 -10.40 2.96 -20.16
CA PHE A 175 -11.61 3.78 -20.02
C PHE A 175 -11.30 5.18 -19.51
N SER A 176 -10.31 5.34 -18.62
CA SER A 176 -9.87 6.66 -18.18
C SER A 176 -9.30 7.49 -19.34
N ALA A 177 -8.55 6.87 -20.27
CA ALA A 177 -8.04 7.56 -21.45
C ALA A 177 -9.14 7.96 -22.44
N MET A 178 -10.29 7.28 -22.39
CA MET A 178 -11.45 7.57 -23.25
C MET A 178 -12.36 8.69 -22.70
N HIS A 179 -12.13 9.16 -21.46
CA HIS A 179 -12.98 10.16 -20.81
C HIS A 179 -12.18 11.43 -20.47
N GLY A 180 -12.76 12.62 -20.72
CA GLY A 180 -12.20 13.93 -20.37
C GLY A 180 -13.15 14.75 -19.51
N TYR A 181 -12.62 15.74 -18.77
CA TYR A 181 -13.42 16.62 -17.90
C TYR A 181 -12.88 18.06 -17.82
N ARG A 182 -13.79 19.04 -17.60
CA ARG A 182 -13.49 20.44 -17.25
C ARG A 182 -14.38 20.94 -16.11
N PHE A 183 -13.81 21.70 -15.18
CA PHE A 183 -14.43 22.16 -13.93
C PHE A 183 -15.33 23.40 -14.07
N GLY A 184 -16.44 23.45 -13.29
CA GLY A 184 -17.17 24.70 -12.98
C GLY A 184 -18.23 25.17 -13.98
N GLN A 185 -18.92 24.26 -14.66
CA GLN A 185 -19.84 24.59 -15.75
C GLN A 185 -21.28 24.26 -15.34
N GLU A 186 -22.22 25.14 -15.66
CA GLU A 186 -23.64 24.96 -15.35
C GLU A 186 -24.37 24.11 -16.41
N GLU A 187 -23.84 24.08 -17.64
CA GLU A 187 -24.37 23.28 -18.75
C GLU A 187 -23.42 22.13 -19.10
N GLU A 188 -23.95 21.08 -19.76
CA GLU A 188 -23.11 20.02 -20.30
C GLU A 188 -22.14 20.57 -21.34
N THR A 189 -20.85 20.36 -21.08
CA THR A 189 -19.76 20.88 -21.92
C THR A 189 -19.53 20.10 -23.23
N TYR A 190 -20.22 18.98 -23.39
CA TYR A 190 -20.07 18.08 -24.53
C TYR A 190 -21.43 17.59 -25.00
N ASN A 191 -21.51 17.16 -26.26
CA ASN A 191 -22.72 16.54 -26.80
C ASN A 191 -22.62 15.01 -26.66
N ILE A 192 -23.30 14.45 -25.66
CA ILE A 192 -23.30 13.00 -25.42
C ILE A 192 -23.91 12.20 -26.58
N VAL A 193 -24.86 12.77 -27.33
CA VAL A 193 -25.46 12.11 -28.51
C VAL A 193 -24.43 11.97 -29.63
N ALA A 194 -23.60 13.00 -29.84
CA ALA A 194 -22.49 12.95 -30.80
C ALA A 194 -21.42 11.93 -30.38
N ALA A 195 -21.04 11.91 -29.09
CA ALA A 195 -20.11 10.93 -28.55
C ALA A 195 -20.63 9.48 -28.69
N HIS A 196 -21.90 9.26 -28.35
CA HIS A 196 -22.56 7.96 -28.51
C HIS A 196 -22.64 7.53 -29.98
N GLY A 197 -23.00 8.44 -30.89
CA GLY A 197 -23.06 8.14 -32.32
C GLY A 197 -21.69 7.81 -32.93
N TYR A 198 -20.64 8.50 -32.49
CA TYR A 198 -19.26 8.18 -32.89
C TYR A 198 -18.83 6.81 -32.37
N PHE A 199 -18.95 6.57 -31.07
CA PHE A 199 -18.48 5.35 -30.44
C PHE A 199 -19.26 4.12 -30.88
N GLY A 200 -20.59 4.25 -31.09
CA GLY A 200 -21.42 3.18 -31.66
C GLY A 200 -20.86 2.73 -33.00
N ARG A 201 -20.71 3.66 -33.96
CA ARG A 201 -20.17 3.36 -35.30
C ARG A 201 -18.72 2.86 -35.31
N LEU A 202 -17.94 3.17 -34.27
CA LEU A 202 -16.57 2.71 -34.15
C LEU A 202 -16.50 1.19 -33.89
N ILE A 203 -17.45 0.64 -33.15
CA ILE A 203 -17.42 -0.76 -32.71
C ILE A 203 -18.45 -1.63 -33.43
N PHE A 204 -19.69 -1.15 -33.60
CA PHE A 204 -20.82 -1.96 -34.08
C PHE A 204 -21.77 -1.21 -35.03
#